data_AF-A0A2H5QGV4-F1
#
_entry.id   AF-A0A2H5QGV4-F1
#
_cell.length_a   1.000
_cell.length_b   1.000
_cell.length_c   1.000
_cell.angle_alpha   90.00
_cell.angle_beta   90.00
_cell.angle_gamma   90.00
#
_symmetry.space_group_name_H-M   'P 1'
#
loop_
_entity.id
_entity.type
_entity.pdbx_description
1 polymer ?
#
loop_
_entity_poly.entity_id
_entity_poly.type
_entity_poly.pdbx_seq_one_letter_code
_entity_poly.pdbx_strand_id
1 'polypeptide(L)'
;MVVRVIQTEIQILSWKMPKVDVDIDEDGRMLLAEVVGAYSTEAKKLGSIILKLIADGLGPEFGYFKNQLGERLLSSINHYPPCPGPSLTLGLPKHCDPNLITIHFQGDVSGLQDGERIGVDPLPNAFVINNRLCIA
;
A
#
# COMPACT_ATOMS: atom_id res chain seq x y z
N MET A 1 -1.78 20.87 -6.96
CA MET A 1 -0.61 20.74 -6.06
C MET A 1 -1.06 19.92 -4.85
N VAL A 2 -0.33 18.86 -4.52
CA VAL A 2 -0.79 17.72 -3.71
C VAL A 2 -0.33 17.90 -2.27
N VAL A 3 -1.12 17.43 -1.32
CA VAL A 3 -0.77 17.42 0.10
C VAL A 3 0.19 16.28 0.42
N ARG A 4 1.12 16.51 1.35
CA ARG A 4 2.17 15.54 1.68
C ARG A 4 1.66 14.45 2.64
N VAL A 5 2.12 13.22 2.41
CA VAL A 5 1.95 12.06 3.30
C VAL A 5 3.34 11.59 3.69
N ILE A 6 3.64 11.53 4.99
CA ILE A 6 4.98 11.17 5.48
C ILE A 6 4.93 9.82 6.18
N GLN A 7 5.65 8.84 5.62
CA GLN A 7 5.92 7.53 6.22
C GLN A 7 7.43 7.31 6.28
N THR A 8 7.92 6.22 6.88
CA THR A 8 9.35 5.92 6.97
C THR A 8 9.65 4.51 6.50
N GLU A 9 10.83 4.27 5.96
CA GLU A 9 11.33 2.95 5.53
C GLU A 9 10.50 2.37 4.38
N ILE A 10 10.37 3.17 3.33
CA ILE A 10 9.61 2.78 2.15
C ILE A 10 10.50 1.94 1.22
N GLN A 11 9.95 0.82 0.74
CA GLN A 11 10.50 0.07 -0.38
C GLN A 11 9.54 0.16 -1.57
N ILE A 12 10.10 0.24 -2.78
CA ILE A 12 9.29 0.27 -4.01
C ILE A 12 9.46 -1.06 -4.73
N LEU A 13 8.34 -1.74 -4.97
CA LEU A 13 8.31 -3.01 -5.69
C LEU A 13 7.42 -2.89 -6.92
N SER A 14 7.97 -3.22 -8.09
CA SER A 14 7.18 -3.34 -9.31
C SER A 14 6.42 -4.67 -9.28
N TRP A 15 5.10 -4.62 -9.37
CA TRP A 15 4.28 -5.81 -9.42
C TRP A 15 3.10 -5.61 -10.36
N LYS A 16 2.99 -6.48 -11.35
CA LYS A 16 1.86 -6.47 -12.27
C LYS A 16 0.74 -7.32 -11.67
N MET A 17 -0.32 -6.65 -11.22
CA MET A 17 -1.52 -7.36 -10.77
C MET A 17 -2.11 -8.14 -11.95
N PRO A 18 -2.53 -9.40 -11.74
CA PRO A 18 -3.22 -10.13 -12.80
C PRO A 18 -4.49 -9.39 -13.19
N LYS A 19 -4.91 -9.55 -14.45
CA LYS A 19 -6.22 -9.06 -14.87
C LYS A 19 -7.27 -9.80 -14.06
N VAL A 20 -8.18 -9.05 -13.45
CA VAL A 20 -9.36 -9.60 -12.82
C VAL A 20 -10.55 -9.08 -13.60
N ASP A 21 -11.39 -10.00 -14.06
CA ASP A 21 -12.63 -9.65 -14.74
C ASP A 21 -13.61 -9.16 -13.67
N VAL A 22 -14.14 -7.96 -13.89
CA VAL A 22 -15.14 -7.32 -13.03
C VAL A 22 -16.34 -7.04 -13.91
N ASP A 23 -17.54 -7.29 -13.40
CA ASP A 23 -18.75 -7.07 -14.18
C ASP A 23 -18.91 -5.57 -14.46
N ILE A 24 -19.28 -5.28 -15.70
CA ILE A 24 -19.54 -3.93 -16.18
C ILE A 24 -21.03 -3.85 -16.44
N ASP A 25 -21.69 -2.90 -15.79
CA ASP A 25 -23.12 -2.67 -15.98
C ASP A 25 -23.41 -2.09 -17.38
N GLU A 26 -24.70 -1.96 -17.71
CA GLU A 26 -25.16 -1.45 -19.00
C GLU A 26 -24.67 -0.02 -19.29
N ASP A 27 -24.35 0.76 -18.26
CA ASP A 27 -23.82 2.13 -18.34
C ASP A 27 -22.28 2.17 -18.45
N GLY A 28 -21.60 1.03 -18.49
CA GLY A 28 -20.15 0.95 -18.55
C GLY A 28 -19.46 1.13 -17.20
N ARG A 29 -20.17 1.00 -16.08
CA ARG A 29 -19.63 1.20 -14.72
C ARG A 29 -19.30 -0.12 -14.06
N MET A 30 -18.27 -0.09 -13.23
CA MET A 30 -17.89 -1.21 -12.36
C MET A 30 -18.38 -0.95 -10.95
N LEU A 31 -18.82 -2.00 -10.25
CA LEU A 31 -19.17 -1.89 -8.85
C LEU A 31 -17.91 -1.79 -7.99
N LEU A 32 -17.79 -0.72 -7.20
CA LEU A 32 -16.63 -0.49 -6.34
C LEU A 32 -16.34 -1.69 -5.42
N ALA A 33 -17.38 -2.34 -4.90
CA ALA A 33 -17.24 -3.50 -4.03
C ALA A 33 -16.57 -4.69 -4.74
N GLU A 34 -16.89 -4.92 -6.01
CA GLU A 34 -16.29 -6.00 -6.80
C GLU A 34 -14.84 -5.69 -7.13
N VAL A 35 -14.56 -4.45 -7.58
CA VAL A 35 -13.20 -3.99 -7.86
C VAL A 35 -12.32 -4.07 -6.61
N VAL A 36 -12.80 -3.57 -5.48
CA VAL A 36 -12.07 -3.61 -4.20
C VAL A 36 -11.92 -5.04 -3.72
N GLY A 37 -12.92 -5.91 -3.90
CA GLY A 37 -12.85 -7.33 -3.54
C GLY A 37 -11.80 -8.09 -4.36
N ALA A 38 -11.80 -7.89 -5.68
CA ALA A 38 -10.79 -8.40 -6.61
C ALA A 38 -9.38 -7.92 -6.24
N TYR A 39 -9.22 -6.61 -6.06
CA TYR A 39 -7.95 -6.01 -5.66
C TYR A 39 -7.46 -6.55 -4.31
N SER A 40 -8.34 -6.62 -3.31
CA SER A 40 -8.01 -7.11 -1.97
C SER A 40 -7.54 -8.56 -1.98
N THR A 41 -8.12 -9.39 -2.84
CA THR A 41 -7.71 -10.78 -3.02
C THR A 41 -6.28 -10.89 -3.54
N GLU A 42 -5.96 -10.13 -4.59
CA GLU A 42 -4.61 -10.13 -5.19
C GLU A 42 -3.57 -9.47 -4.27
N ALA A 43 -3.93 -8.38 -3.61
CA ALA A 43 -3.08 -7.72 -2.61
C ALA A 43 -2.77 -8.65 -1.43
N LYS A 44 -3.75 -9.44 -0.96
CA LYS A 44 -3.52 -10.44 0.09
C LYS A 44 -2.52 -11.51 -0.34
N LYS A 45 -2.65 -12.03 -1.57
CA LYS A 45 -1.69 -13.01 -2.13
C LYS A 45 -0.27 -12.43 -2.20
N LEU A 46 -0.13 -11.21 -2.70
CA LEU A 46 1.16 -10.51 -2.76
C LEU A 46 1.74 -10.32 -1.35
N GLY A 47 0.93 -9.87 -0.39
CA GLY A 47 1.34 -9.71 0.99
C GLY A 47 1.85 -11.01 1.61
N SER A 48 1.15 -12.13 1.40
CA SER A 48 1.61 -13.45 1.85
C SER A 48 2.95 -13.87 1.22
N ILE A 49 3.18 -13.57 -0.07
CA ILE A 49 4.46 -13.85 -0.73
C ILE A 49 5.58 -13.03 -0.09
N ILE A 50 5.37 -11.72 0.09
CA ILE A 50 6.37 -10.83 0.69
C ILE A 50 6.70 -11.28 2.12
N LEU A 51 5.69 -11.54 2.94
CA LEU A 51 5.88 -11.99 4.33
C LEU A 51 6.62 -13.34 4.39
N LYS A 52 6.33 -14.26 3.47
CA LYS A 52 7.06 -15.53 3.38
C LYS A 52 8.54 -15.32 3.04
N LEU A 53 8.84 -14.44 2.06
CA LEU A 53 10.21 -14.11 1.68
C LEU A 53 10.98 -13.44 2.82
N ILE A 54 10.34 -12.54 3.56
CA ILE A 54 10.93 -11.92 4.76
C ILE A 54 11.22 -13.00 5.80
N ALA A 55 10.24 -13.87 6.11
CA ALA A 55 10.42 -14.96 7.09
C ALA A 55 11.52 -15.94 6.66
N ASP A 56 11.64 -16.26 5.37
CA ASP A 56 12.73 -17.06 4.82
C ASP A 56 14.09 -16.38 5.03
N GLY A 57 14.18 -15.08 4.80
CA GLY A 57 15.41 -14.30 5.00
C GLY A 57 15.84 -14.15 6.46
N LEU A 58 14.90 -14.19 7.40
CA LEU A 58 15.17 -14.11 8.85
C LEU A 58 15.62 -15.45 9.47
N GLY A 59 15.51 -16.56 8.74
CA GLY A 59 15.98 -17.87 9.18
C GLY A 59 14.88 -18.81 9.70
N PRO A 60 15.24 -20.07 10.03
CA PRO A 60 14.29 -21.16 10.24
C PRO A 60 13.35 -20.98 11.45
N GLU A 61 13.78 -20.24 12.48
CA GLU A 61 12.96 -19.98 13.68
C GLU A 61 11.73 -19.10 13.38
N PHE A 62 11.86 -18.14 12.47
CA PHE A 62 10.74 -17.33 11.99
C PHE A 62 9.83 -18.07 10.99
N GLY A 63 10.30 -19.19 10.45
CA GLY A 63 9.52 -20.07 9.59
C GLY A 63 8.25 -20.61 10.26
N TYR A 64 8.24 -20.72 11.59
CA TYR A 64 7.09 -21.16 12.38
C TYR A 64 5.85 -20.26 12.19
N PHE A 65 6.06 -18.95 12.03
CA PHE A 65 4.96 -17.99 11.92
C PHE A 65 4.42 -17.85 10.50
N LYS A 66 5.06 -18.43 9.47
CA LYS A 66 4.69 -18.26 8.05
C LYS A 66 3.21 -18.48 7.75
N ASN A 67 2.58 -19.42 8.46
CA ASN A 67 1.17 -19.76 8.26
C ASN A 67 0.21 -18.90 9.10
N GLN A 68 0.72 -18.10 10.03
CA GLN A 68 -0.05 -17.18 10.89
C GLN A 68 0.04 -15.73 10.41
N LEU A 69 0.86 -15.44 9.40
CA LEU A 69 1.04 -14.12 8.84
C LEU A 69 -0.04 -13.79 7.79
N GLY A 70 -0.62 -12.59 7.89
CA GLY A 70 -1.53 -12.05 6.86
C GLY A 70 -2.97 -12.56 6.92
N GLU A 71 -3.44 -13.07 8.07
CA GLU A 71 -4.83 -13.52 8.21
C GLU A 71 -5.85 -12.39 7.98
N ARG A 72 -5.53 -11.18 8.49
CA ARG A 72 -6.38 -10.00 8.38
C ARG A 72 -5.81 -9.00 7.37
N LEU A 73 -6.66 -8.57 6.44
CA LEU A 73 -6.40 -7.46 5.53
C LEU A 73 -7.29 -6.28 5.94
N LEU A 74 -6.70 -5.09 5.99
CA LEU A 74 -7.42 -3.84 6.13
C LEU A 74 -7.16 -3.02 4.87
N SER A 75 -8.23 -2.59 4.20
CA SER A 75 -8.16 -1.76 3.00
C SER A 75 -8.61 -0.35 3.34
N SER A 76 -7.83 0.65 2.94
CA SER A 76 -8.16 2.06 3.05
C SER A 76 -8.02 2.75 1.69
N ILE A 77 -8.92 3.68 1.40
CA ILE A 77 -8.87 4.52 0.19
C ILE A 77 -8.76 5.95 0.70
N ASN A 78 -7.65 6.60 0.38
CA ASN A 78 -7.37 7.96 0.81
C ASN A 78 -7.66 8.92 -0.35
N HIS A 79 -8.51 9.92 -0.11
CA HIS A 79 -8.79 10.99 -1.08
C HIS A 79 -8.22 12.32 -0.58
N TYR A 80 -7.29 12.88 -1.34
CA TYR A 80 -6.58 14.11 -1.01
C TYR A 80 -6.95 15.23 -2.00
N PRO A 81 -7.93 16.10 -1.68
CA PRO A 81 -8.35 17.16 -2.59
C PRO A 81 -7.24 18.22 -2.77
N PRO A 82 -7.26 19.00 -3.87
CA PRO A 82 -6.33 20.10 -4.08
C PRO A 82 -6.32 21.09 -2.91
N CYS A 83 -5.14 21.49 -2.46
CA CYS A 83 -4.96 22.43 -1.36
C CYS A 83 -4.34 23.75 -1.86
N PRO A 84 -4.87 24.93 -1.48
CA PRO A 84 -4.26 26.23 -1.80
C PRO A 84 -2.88 26.46 -1.15
N GLY A 85 -2.62 25.85 0.01
CA GLY A 85 -1.38 26.03 0.77
C GLY A 85 -0.67 24.72 1.14
N PRO A 86 -0.28 23.87 0.18
CA PRO A 86 0.21 22.51 0.47
C PRO A 86 1.59 22.49 1.13
N SER A 87 2.34 23.60 1.10
CA SER A 87 3.57 23.76 1.88
C SER A 87 3.30 23.89 3.39
N LEU A 88 2.08 24.32 3.77
CA LEU A 88 1.65 24.56 5.14
C LEU A 88 0.74 23.45 5.68
N THR A 89 0.33 22.50 4.85
CA THR A 89 -0.60 21.42 5.22
C THR A 89 0.00 20.04 4.97
N LEU A 90 -0.44 19.06 5.77
CA LEU A 90 -0.20 17.64 5.52
C LEU A 90 -1.53 16.97 5.15
N GLY A 91 -1.50 16.06 4.20
CA GLY A 91 -2.66 15.25 3.84
C GLY A 91 -2.91 14.16 4.87
N LEU A 92 -1.81 13.60 5.40
CA LEU A 92 -1.82 12.69 6.52
C LEU A 92 -0.61 13.03 7.41
N PRO A 93 -0.78 13.18 8.73
CA PRO A 93 0.33 13.45 9.64
C PRO A 93 1.41 12.37 9.55
N LYS A 94 2.63 12.73 9.94
CA LYS A 94 3.74 11.78 10.06
C LYS A 94 3.33 10.63 10.98
N HIS A 95 3.42 9.41 10.47
CA HIS A 95 3.07 8.19 11.20
C HIS A 95 3.93 7.01 10.69
N CYS A 96 3.88 5.93 11.45
CA CYS A 96 4.21 4.59 10.99
C CYS A 96 2.91 3.80 10.88
N ASP A 97 2.92 2.72 10.10
CA ASP A 97 1.74 1.87 10.02
C ASP A 97 1.68 0.94 11.24
N PRO A 98 0.49 0.67 11.80
CA PRO A 98 0.33 -0.30 12.88
C PRO A 98 0.32 -1.75 12.36
N ASN A 99 0.43 -1.95 11.04
CA ASN A 99 0.35 -3.24 10.38
C ASN A 99 1.75 -3.84 10.20
N LEU A 100 1.84 -5.16 10.06
CA LEU A 100 3.10 -5.83 9.77
C LEU A 100 3.67 -5.44 8.40
N ILE A 101 2.80 -5.33 7.40
CA ILE A 101 3.12 -4.77 6.08
C ILE A 101 1.93 -3.95 5.56
N THR A 102 2.23 -2.92 4.78
CA THR A 102 1.28 -2.12 4.01
C THR A 102 1.67 -2.19 2.54
N ILE A 103 0.69 -2.42 1.67
CA ILE A 103 0.83 -2.41 0.21
C ILE A 103 0.04 -1.21 -0.31
N HIS A 104 0.75 -0.20 -0.81
CA HIS A 104 0.16 1.08 -1.17
C HIS A 104 0.29 1.36 -2.68
N PHE A 105 -0.84 1.64 -3.33
CA PHE A 105 -0.91 2.09 -4.71
C PHE A 105 -1.12 3.61 -4.74
N GLN A 106 -0.18 4.34 -5.37
CA GLN A 106 -0.18 5.82 -5.38
C GLN A 106 -0.93 6.44 -6.57
N GLY A 107 -1.24 5.67 -7.61
CA GLY A 107 -1.72 6.23 -8.89
C GLY A 107 -0.61 6.96 -9.63
N ASP A 108 -0.91 8.14 -10.17
CA ASP A 108 -0.03 8.96 -11.01
C ASP A 108 0.33 10.33 -10.36
N VAL A 109 -0.01 10.50 -9.08
CA VAL A 109 0.12 11.78 -8.38
C VAL A 109 1.12 11.65 -7.22
N SER A 110 2.20 12.46 -7.24
CA SER A 110 3.19 12.49 -6.15
C SER A 110 2.61 13.10 -4.87
N GLY A 111 3.04 12.60 -3.70
CA GLY A 111 2.62 13.13 -2.40
C GLY A 111 3.20 12.37 -1.21
N LEU A 112 3.55 11.10 -1.40
CA LEU A 112 4.23 10.29 -0.40
C LEU A 112 5.69 10.72 -0.22
N GLN A 113 6.14 10.67 1.03
CA GLN A 113 7.51 10.95 1.44
C GLN A 113 8.02 9.85 2.37
N ASP A 114 9.30 9.47 2.20
CA ASP A 114 10.07 8.70 3.18
C ASP A 114 10.81 9.67 4.10
N GLY A 115 10.38 9.71 5.36
CA GLY A 115 10.73 10.76 6.30
C GLY A 115 10.31 12.14 5.80
N GLU A 116 11.00 13.18 6.28
CA GLU A 116 10.60 14.57 6.03
C GLU A 116 11.19 15.16 4.74
N ARG A 117 12.04 14.41 4.03
CA ARG A 117 12.90 14.98 2.98
C ARG A 117 12.96 14.21 1.68
N ILE A 118 12.55 12.94 1.66
CA ILE A 118 12.69 12.11 0.46
C ILE A 118 11.30 11.93 -0.15
N GLY A 119 11.06 12.48 -1.33
CA GLY A 119 9.83 12.22 -2.09
C GLY A 119 9.87 10.82 -2.70
N VAL A 120 8.73 10.13 -2.68
CA VAL A 120 8.56 8.83 -3.34
C VAL A 120 7.70 9.03 -4.58
N ASP A 121 8.34 9.01 -5.75
CA ASP A 121 7.64 9.23 -7.00
C ASP A 121 6.74 8.03 -7.37
N PRO A 122 5.54 8.29 -7.93
CA PRO A 122 4.69 7.23 -8.44
C PRO A 122 5.37 6.52 -9.62
N LEU A 123 5.48 5.20 -9.53
CA LEU A 123 5.98 4.38 -10.63
C LEU A 123 4.83 3.60 -11.28
N PRO A 124 4.73 3.59 -12.63
CA PRO A 124 3.72 2.80 -13.33
C PRO A 124 3.84 1.32 -12.97
N ASN A 125 2.70 0.67 -12.66
CA ASN A 125 2.62 -0.76 -12.32
C ASN A 125 3.46 -1.16 -11.08
N ALA A 126 3.66 -0.25 -10.13
CA ALA A 126 4.38 -0.51 -8.90
C ALA A 126 3.53 -0.23 -7.66
N PHE A 127 3.88 -0.91 -6.58
CA PHE A 127 3.37 -0.66 -5.25
C PHE A 127 4.50 -0.19 -4.35
N VAL A 128 4.16 0.69 -3.42
CA VAL A 128 5.00 1.01 -2.28
C VAL A 128 4.71 0.00 -1.19
N ILE A 129 5.76 -0.63 -0.66
CA ILE A 129 5.69 -1.56 0.46
C ILE A 129 6.33 -0.90 1.68
N ASN A 130 5.60 -0.85 2.77
CA ASN A 130 6.09 -0.42 4.09
C ASN A 130 5.94 -1.59 5.06
N ASN A 131 6.97 -1.87 5.87
CA ASN A 131 7.02 -3.01 6.78
C ASN A 131 7.31 -2.62 8.23
N ARG A 132 7.15 -1.34 8.60
CA ARG A 132 7.44 -0.86 9.95
C ARG A 132 6.19 -0.88 10.83
N LEU A 133 6.22 -1.72 11.87
CA LEU A 133 5.32 -1.63 13.00
C LEU A 133 5.68 -0.41 13.85
N CYS A 134 4.69 0.39 14.27
CA CYS A 134 4.90 1.42 15.30
C CYS A 134 5.32 0.80 16.63
N ILE A 135 6.62 0.65 16.84
CA ILE A 135 7.19 0.35 18.15
C ILE A 135 7.65 1.68 18.74
N ALA A 136 7.03 2.08 19.85
CA ALA A 136 7.36 3.27 20.62
C ALA A 136 8.68 3.12 21.37
#